data_AF-B9LP22-F1
#
_entry.id   AF-B9LP22-F1
#
_cell.length_a   1.000
_cell.length_b   1.000
_cell.length_c   1.000
_cell.angle_alpha   90.00
_cell.angle_beta   90.00
_cell.angle_gamma   90.00
#
_symmetry.space_group_name_H-M   'P 1'
#
loop_
_entity.id
_entity.type
_entity.pdbx_description
1 polymer ?
#
loop_
_entity_poly.entity_id
_entity_poly.type
_entity_poly.pdbx_seq_one_letter_code
_entity_poly.pdbx_strand_id
1 'polypeptide(L)'
;MATQVVPDRRLAYTVLGAPVDVERILDAVAGHVVDARDLEFTVIVDDLEPLLAERGRDAVVEFTDGLRTRLEDCNGSVVIGCSYAERTAPSVASLFDPVDNVERIDHSVDAALDGLRRDDPTTFGYVRHHWAEARTGVELCERNYPQAKQVHAILSESGTTPRTLGATLSGLVTLGVLDTWSETVGPTRYDLTAYKPARMWAIGATLATETDGDDKNDEIDAPLGE
;
A
#
# COMPACT_ATOMS: atom_id res chain seq x y z
N MET A 1 6.00 22.08 4.19
CA MET A 1 4.93 21.07 4.15
C MET A 1 4.23 21.28 2.83
N ALA A 2 4.32 20.28 1.96
CA ALA A 2 3.58 20.27 0.70
C ALA A 2 2.67 19.03 0.76
N THR A 3 1.37 19.27 0.65
CA THR A 3 0.37 18.20 0.56
C THR A 3 -0.09 18.16 -0.88
N GLN A 4 0.05 17.01 -1.52
CA GLN A 4 -0.48 16.78 -2.85
C GLN A 4 -1.58 15.73 -2.73
N VAL A 5 -2.74 16.09 -3.28
CA VAL A 5 -3.93 15.23 -3.31
C VAL A 5 -4.03 14.67 -4.73
N VAL A 6 -4.09 13.34 -4.85
CA VAL A 6 -4.31 12.67 -6.13
C VAL A 6 -5.82 12.42 -6.27
N PRO A 7 -6.55 13.22 -7.09
CA PRO A 7 -8.01 13.27 -7.06
C PRO A 7 -8.67 11.91 -7.40
N ASP A 8 -8.04 11.11 -8.25
CA ASP A 8 -8.61 9.83 -8.73
C ASP A 8 -8.20 8.61 -7.90
N ARG A 9 -7.24 8.76 -6.97
CA ARG A 9 -6.70 7.62 -6.20
C ARG A 9 -7.12 7.59 -4.74
N ARG A 10 -8.00 8.52 -4.30
CA ARG A 10 -8.38 8.72 -2.88
C ARG A 10 -7.14 8.78 -1.95
N LEU A 11 -6.04 9.31 -2.45
CA LEU A 11 -4.74 9.34 -1.78
C LEU A 11 -4.32 10.80 -1.60
N ALA A 12 -4.04 11.17 -0.36
CA ALA A 12 -3.37 12.43 -0.03
C ALA A 12 -2.01 12.07 0.57
N TYR A 13 -0.93 12.60 -0.02
CA TYR A 13 0.40 12.45 0.54
C TYR A 13 0.91 13.82 1.00
N THR A 14 1.55 13.84 2.17
CA THR A 14 2.13 15.04 2.76
C THR A 14 3.60 14.81 3.00
N VAL A 15 4.45 15.63 2.39
CA VAL A 15 5.88 15.63 2.65
C VAL A 15 6.21 16.68 3.69
N LEU A 16 6.75 16.21 4.81
CA LEU A 16 7.26 17.01 5.91
C LEU A 16 8.78 17.22 5.69
N GLY A 17 9.18 18.45 5.37
CA GLY A 17 10.59 18.79 5.13
C GLY A 17 11.43 18.84 6.42
N ALA A 18 12.74 18.60 6.33
CA ALA A 18 13.61 18.38 7.49
C ALA A 18 13.83 19.58 8.44
N PRO A 19 14.19 19.33 9.73
CA PRO A 19 13.78 18.22 10.58
C PRO A 19 12.47 18.56 11.33
N VAL A 20 11.56 17.61 11.40
CA VAL A 20 10.22 17.81 12.00
C VAL A 20 10.13 17.07 13.33
N ASP A 21 9.66 17.78 14.35
CA ASP A 21 9.38 17.24 15.67
C ASP A 21 8.18 16.28 15.64
N VAL A 22 8.16 15.27 16.52
CA VAL A 22 7.08 14.26 16.61
C VAL A 22 5.71 14.92 16.72
N GLU A 23 5.54 15.94 17.57
CA GLU A 23 4.26 16.64 17.72
C GLU A 23 3.80 17.25 16.39
N ARG A 24 4.73 17.81 15.62
CA ARG A 24 4.41 18.44 14.34
C ARG A 24 4.00 17.41 13.28
N ILE A 25 4.52 16.19 13.34
CA ILE A 25 4.05 15.08 12.49
C ILE A 25 2.63 14.70 12.90
N LEU A 26 2.37 14.56 14.21
CA LEU A 26 1.05 14.19 14.73
C LEU A 26 -0.02 15.24 14.42
N ASP A 27 0.31 16.52 14.50
CA ASP A 27 -0.61 17.60 14.16
C ASP A 27 -0.90 17.66 12.66
N ALA A 28 0.07 17.35 11.80
CA ALA A 28 -0.16 17.24 10.37
C ALA A 28 -1.13 16.08 10.06
N VAL A 29 -0.96 14.92 10.69
CA VAL A 29 -1.87 13.78 10.53
C VAL A 29 -3.27 14.14 11.05
N ALA A 30 -3.36 14.69 12.27
CA ALA A 30 -4.63 15.07 12.88
C ALA A 30 -5.41 16.07 12.01
N GLY A 31 -4.72 17.06 11.42
CA GLY A 31 -5.33 18.03 10.52
C GLY A 31 -6.03 17.39 9.32
N HIS A 32 -5.46 16.33 8.75
CA HIS A 32 -6.07 15.62 7.62
C HIS A 32 -7.17 14.63 8.04
N VAL A 33 -7.06 14.07 9.23
CA VAL A 33 -8.00 13.06 9.72
C VAL A 33 -9.28 13.68 10.29
N VAL A 34 -9.23 14.89 10.84
CA VAL A 34 -10.44 15.60 11.33
C VAL A 34 -11.50 15.71 10.24
N ASP A 35 -11.09 15.98 9.00
CA ASP A 35 -12.00 16.10 7.86
C ASP A 35 -12.51 14.75 7.33
N ALA A 36 -11.93 13.63 7.78
CA ALA A 36 -12.19 12.27 7.31
C ALA A 36 -12.82 11.34 8.37
N ARG A 37 -13.24 11.88 9.53
CA ARG A 37 -13.72 11.07 10.68
C ARG A 37 -14.90 10.16 10.39
N ASP A 38 -15.78 10.55 9.46
CA ASP A 38 -16.95 9.77 9.06
C ASP A 38 -16.65 8.77 7.92
N LEU A 39 -15.38 8.67 7.48
CA LEU A 39 -14.93 7.81 6.40
C LEU A 39 -14.00 6.71 6.93
N GLU A 40 -13.98 5.58 6.23
CA GLU A 40 -12.94 4.58 6.44
C GLU A 40 -11.64 5.05 5.76
N PHE A 41 -10.55 5.13 6.52
CA PHE A 41 -9.27 5.60 5.99
C PHE A 41 -8.08 4.81 6.56
N THR A 42 -6.96 4.86 5.84
CA THR A 42 -5.70 4.28 6.28
C THR A 42 -4.61 5.35 6.28
N VAL A 43 -3.94 5.52 7.41
CA VAL A 43 -2.75 6.37 7.52
C VAL A 43 -1.53 5.53 7.19
N ILE A 44 -0.76 5.97 6.21
CA ILE A 44 0.48 5.30 5.80
C ILE A 44 1.66 6.18 6.20
N VAL A 45 2.54 5.62 7.04
CA VAL A 45 3.84 6.20 7.35
C VAL A 45 4.86 5.47 6.49
N ASP A 46 5.45 6.16 5.53
CA ASP A 46 6.32 5.58 4.50
C ASP A 46 7.58 4.92 5.09
N ASP A 47 8.37 5.70 5.85
CA ASP A 47 9.58 5.19 6.48
C ASP A 47 9.82 5.81 7.87
N LEU A 48 9.87 4.96 8.90
CA LEU A 48 10.27 5.31 10.25
C LEU A 48 11.79 5.33 10.49
N GLU A 49 12.60 4.76 9.58
CA GLU A 49 14.06 4.69 9.76
C GLU A 49 14.70 6.05 10.04
N PRO A 50 14.34 7.15 9.35
CA PRO A 50 14.93 8.45 9.61
C PRO A 50 14.62 8.95 11.03
N LEU A 51 13.38 8.79 11.50
CA LEU A 51 12.99 9.18 12.86
C LEU A 51 13.75 8.36 13.90
N LEU A 52 13.85 7.05 13.67
CA LEU A 52 14.60 6.15 14.53
C LEU A 52 16.10 6.45 14.55
N ALA A 53 16.69 6.77 13.40
CA ALA A 53 18.11 7.08 13.26
C ALA A 53 18.47 8.44 13.88
N GLU A 54 17.62 9.45 13.76
CA GLU A 54 17.90 10.82 14.21
C GLU A 54 17.45 11.11 15.65
N ARG A 55 16.40 10.45 16.13
CA ARG A 55 15.76 10.73 17.42
C ARG A 55 15.69 9.51 18.35
N GLY A 56 16.00 8.33 17.84
CA GLY A 56 16.06 7.12 18.64
C GLY A 56 14.69 6.50 18.94
N ARG A 57 14.72 5.45 19.76
CA ARG A 57 13.57 4.59 20.06
C ARG A 57 12.42 5.35 20.72
N ASP A 58 12.71 6.17 21.70
CA ASP A 58 11.68 6.83 22.52
C ASP A 58 10.81 7.76 21.68
N ALA A 59 11.40 8.45 20.70
CA ALA A 59 10.66 9.29 19.75
C ALA A 59 9.74 8.48 18.83
N VAL A 60 10.13 7.26 18.44
CA VAL A 60 9.26 6.36 17.66
C VAL A 60 8.10 5.88 18.50
N VAL A 61 8.34 5.52 19.78
CA VAL A 61 7.27 5.12 20.71
C VAL A 61 6.28 6.27 20.90
N GLU A 62 6.78 7.47 21.20
CA GLU A 62 5.99 8.69 21.34
C GLU A 62 5.14 8.96 20.09
N PHE A 63 5.74 8.82 18.90
CA PHE A 63 5.03 8.96 17.65
C PHE A 63 3.92 7.92 17.47
N THR A 64 4.19 6.64 17.73
CA THR A 64 3.17 5.59 17.59
C THR A 64 2.03 5.71 18.61
N ASP A 65 2.34 6.07 19.86
CA ASP A 65 1.32 6.29 20.89
C ASP A 65 0.51 7.56 20.61
N GLY A 66 1.15 8.60 20.11
CA GLY A 66 0.50 9.82 19.64
C GLY A 66 -0.47 9.54 18.49
N LEU A 67 -0.06 8.74 17.49
CA LEU A 67 -0.93 8.31 16.40
C LEU A 67 -2.13 7.53 16.92
N ARG A 68 -1.91 6.53 17.78
CA ARG A 68 -2.98 5.73 18.38
C ARG A 68 -4.00 6.63 19.08
N THR A 69 -3.52 7.58 19.90
CA THR A 69 -4.38 8.51 20.65
C THR A 69 -5.20 9.41 19.72
N ARG A 70 -4.60 9.94 18.65
CA ARG A 70 -5.31 10.85 17.72
C ARG A 70 -6.32 10.12 16.82
N LEU A 71 -6.14 8.83 16.64
CA LEU A 71 -6.97 7.98 15.76
C LEU A 71 -7.96 7.11 16.52
N GLU A 72 -7.96 7.14 17.85
CA GLU A 72 -8.80 6.28 18.71
C GLU A 72 -10.31 6.42 18.38
N ASP A 73 -10.75 7.64 18.08
CA ASP A 73 -12.15 7.95 17.74
C ASP A 73 -12.47 7.80 16.24
N CYS A 74 -11.52 7.31 15.43
CA CYS A 74 -11.65 7.25 13.98
C CYS A 74 -11.80 5.81 13.48
N ASN A 75 -12.60 5.63 12.44
CA ASN A 75 -12.77 4.33 11.78
C ASN A 75 -11.64 4.08 10.77
N GLY A 76 -10.40 3.99 11.25
CA GLY A 76 -9.23 3.89 10.38
C GLY A 76 -8.14 2.94 10.87
N SER A 77 -7.20 2.64 9.98
CA SER A 77 -6.03 1.80 10.26
C SER A 77 -4.73 2.56 10.04
N VAL A 78 -3.64 2.12 10.67
CA VAL A 78 -2.30 2.69 10.48
C VAL A 78 -1.39 1.61 9.95
N VAL A 79 -0.71 1.88 8.84
CA VAL A 79 0.35 1.05 8.29
C VAL A 79 1.65 1.84 8.36
N ILE A 80 2.68 1.24 8.93
CA ILE A 80 3.96 1.90 9.12
C ILE A 80 5.07 1.08 8.44
N GLY A 81 5.68 1.66 7.42
CA GLY A 81 6.91 1.18 6.82
C GLY A 81 8.12 1.59 7.66
N CYS A 82 9.13 0.73 7.68
CA CYS A 82 10.42 1.01 8.29
C CYS A 82 11.50 0.32 7.47
N SER A 83 12.36 1.12 6.84
CA SER A 83 13.57 0.62 6.20
C SER A 83 14.49 -0.01 7.24
N TYR A 84 15.12 -1.13 6.87
CA TYR A 84 16.04 -1.83 7.74
C TYR A 84 17.48 -1.43 7.40
N ALA A 85 18.03 -0.46 8.14
CA ALA A 85 19.45 -0.14 8.06
C ALA A 85 20.24 -0.83 9.19
N GLU A 86 21.48 -1.27 8.93
CA GLU A 86 22.31 -1.96 9.95
C GLU A 86 22.44 -1.17 11.26
N ARG A 87 22.43 0.17 11.18
CA ARG A 87 22.51 1.08 12.32
C ARG A 87 21.27 1.11 13.21
N THR A 88 20.08 0.88 12.63
CA THR A 88 18.77 0.95 13.32
C THR A 88 18.19 -0.44 13.60
N ALA A 89 18.74 -1.47 12.97
CA ALA A 89 18.36 -2.88 13.07
C ALA A 89 18.07 -3.39 14.51
N PRO A 90 18.94 -3.18 15.52
CA PRO A 90 18.66 -3.64 16.88
C PRO A 90 17.47 -2.91 17.53
N SER A 91 17.31 -1.62 17.22
CA SER A 91 16.24 -0.79 17.74
C SER A 91 14.89 -1.12 17.08
N VAL A 92 14.88 -1.41 15.77
CA VAL A 92 13.70 -1.93 15.06
C VAL A 92 13.27 -3.26 15.67
N ALA A 93 14.20 -4.22 15.84
CA ALA A 93 13.90 -5.52 16.41
C ALA A 93 13.37 -5.46 17.86
N SER A 94 13.77 -4.44 18.63
CA SER A 94 13.28 -4.22 19.99
C SER A 94 11.99 -3.41 20.08
N LEU A 95 11.65 -2.60 19.08
CA LEU A 95 10.39 -1.85 18.97
C LEU A 95 9.24 -2.77 18.57
N PHE A 96 9.55 -3.69 17.69
CA PHE A 96 8.62 -4.61 17.07
C PHE A 96 8.94 -6.01 17.60
N ASP A 97 8.54 -6.33 18.83
CA ASP A 97 8.64 -7.69 19.37
C ASP A 97 7.93 -8.65 18.39
N PRO A 98 8.68 -9.48 17.65
CA PRO A 98 8.21 -10.07 16.39
C PRO A 98 7.24 -11.25 16.59
N VAL A 99 6.85 -11.54 17.83
CA VAL A 99 6.10 -12.76 18.16
C VAL A 99 4.59 -12.59 17.95
N ASP A 100 4.04 -11.37 18.03
CA ASP A 100 2.57 -11.23 18.05
C ASP A 100 1.94 -10.27 17.01
N ASN A 101 2.64 -9.28 16.41
CA ASN A 101 1.92 -8.22 15.67
C ASN A 101 2.63 -7.58 14.45
N VAL A 102 3.72 -8.14 13.92
CA VAL A 102 4.44 -7.51 12.79
C VAL A 102 4.65 -8.45 11.61
N GLU A 103 3.88 -8.22 10.53
CA GLU A 103 4.12 -8.83 9.23
C GLU A 103 5.28 -8.08 8.55
N ARG A 104 6.49 -8.66 8.57
CA ARG A 104 7.67 -8.08 7.92
C ARG A 104 7.47 -8.08 6.41
N ILE A 105 7.28 -6.90 5.82
CA ILE A 105 7.30 -6.73 4.36
C ILE A 105 8.76 -6.64 3.93
N ASP A 106 9.25 -7.71 3.32
CA ASP A 106 10.62 -7.79 2.84
C ASP A 106 10.82 -6.84 1.64
N HIS A 107 12.08 -6.44 1.37
CA HIS A 107 12.52 -5.72 0.14
C HIS A 107 12.27 -6.51 -1.17
N SER A 108 11.42 -7.53 -1.12
CA SER A 108 11.04 -8.41 -2.20
C SER A 108 9.92 -7.85 -3.07
N VAL A 109 9.21 -6.79 -2.68
CA VAL A 109 8.03 -6.31 -3.45
C VAL A 109 8.46 -5.68 -4.77
N ASP A 110 9.45 -4.78 -4.74
CA ASP A 110 10.01 -4.16 -5.96
C ASP A 110 10.61 -5.23 -6.90
N ALA A 111 11.44 -6.13 -6.36
CA ALA A 111 12.03 -7.20 -7.14
C ALA A 111 10.98 -8.16 -7.74
N ALA A 112 9.88 -8.43 -7.01
CA ALA A 112 8.78 -9.26 -7.51
C ALA A 112 7.95 -8.53 -8.58
N LEU A 113 7.73 -7.23 -8.43
CA LEU A 113 7.06 -6.40 -9.44
C LEU A 113 7.89 -6.28 -10.71
N ASP A 114 9.20 -6.07 -10.59
CA ASP A 114 10.13 -6.08 -11.72
C ASP A 114 10.20 -7.45 -12.40
N GLY A 115 10.16 -8.53 -11.62
CA GLY A 115 10.04 -9.89 -12.12
C GLY A 115 8.76 -10.07 -12.94
N LEU A 116 7.60 -9.71 -12.37
CA LEU A 116 6.31 -9.80 -13.04
C LEU A 116 6.26 -8.94 -14.31
N ARG A 117 6.79 -7.71 -14.27
CA ARG A 117 6.89 -6.81 -15.42
C ARG A 117 7.68 -7.43 -16.57
N ARG A 118 8.79 -8.11 -16.25
CA ARG A 118 9.66 -8.75 -17.24
C ARG A 118 9.04 -10.02 -17.82
N ASP A 119 8.49 -10.87 -16.96
CA ASP A 119 8.09 -12.23 -17.32
C ASP A 119 6.65 -12.29 -17.86
N ASP A 120 5.75 -11.45 -17.35
CA ASP A 120 4.37 -11.30 -17.83
C ASP A 120 3.92 -9.82 -17.79
N PRO A 121 4.35 -9.01 -18.78
CA PRO A 121 4.03 -7.58 -18.83
C PRO A 121 2.53 -7.29 -18.93
N THR A 122 1.74 -8.24 -19.46
CA THR A 122 0.29 -8.08 -19.58
C THR A 122 -0.36 -8.18 -18.20
N THR A 123 -0.02 -9.21 -17.43
CA THR A 123 -0.50 -9.36 -16.05
C THR A 123 0.00 -8.24 -15.16
N PHE A 124 1.25 -7.81 -15.31
CA PHE A 124 1.76 -6.61 -14.64
C PHE A 124 0.90 -5.39 -14.93
N GLY A 125 0.55 -5.13 -16.20
CA GLY A 125 -0.32 -4.02 -16.59
C GLY A 125 -1.68 -4.08 -15.90
N TYR A 126 -2.32 -5.25 -15.83
CA TYR A 126 -3.58 -5.41 -15.10
C TYR A 126 -3.45 -5.15 -13.60
N VAL A 127 -2.33 -5.53 -12.97
CA VAL A 127 -2.06 -5.20 -11.57
C VAL A 127 -1.88 -3.69 -11.42
N ARG A 128 -1.00 -3.05 -12.21
CA ARG A 128 -0.74 -1.60 -12.17
C ARG A 128 -2.02 -0.77 -12.26
N HIS A 129 -2.93 -1.12 -13.17
CA HIS A 129 -4.13 -0.33 -13.44
C HIS A 129 -5.32 -0.63 -12.53
N HIS A 130 -5.44 -1.85 -12.00
CA HIS A 130 -6.66 -2.29 -11.31
C HIS A 130 -6.41 -2.82 -9.89
N TRP A 131 -5.20 -2.67 -9.35
CA TRP A 131 -4.84 -3.10 -7.99
C TRP A 131 -5.81 -2.57 -6.93
N ALA A 132 -6.17 -1.27 -6.97
CA ALA A 132 -7.03 -0.67 -5.95
C ALA A 132 -8.45 -1.26 -5.93
N GLU A 133 -9.01 -1.52 -7.11
CA GLU A 133 -10.32 -2.16 -7.24
C GLU A 133 -10.26 -3.63 -6.80
N ALA A 134 -9.19 -4.34 -7.13
CA ALA A 134 -8.97 -5.72 -6.67
C ALA A 134 -8.82 -5.82 -5.15
N ARG A 135 -8.09 -4.89 -4.52
CA ARG A 135 -7.99 -4.77 -3.06
C ARG A 135 -9.37 -4.61 -2.44
N THR A 136 -10.13 -3.63 -2.93
CA THR A 136 -11.48 -3.34 -2.44
C THR A 136 -12.38 -4.58 -2.55
N GLY A 137 -12.32 -5.28 -3.68
CA GLY A 137 -13.08 -6.50 -3.89
C GLY A 137 -12.71 -7.62 -2.91
N VAL A 138 -11.42 -7.82 -2.65
CA VAL A 138 -10.92 -8.82 -1.70
C VAL A 138 -11.35 -8.49 -0.27
N GLU A 139 -11.16 -7.24 0.17
CA GLU A 139 -11.45 -6.80 1.54
C GLU A 139 -12.96 -6.83 1.85
N LEU A 140 -13.83 -6.58 0.86
CA LEU A 140 -15.28 -6.68 1.02
C LEU A 140 -15.83 -8.10 0.86
N CYS A 141 -15.01 -9.06 0.42
CA CYS A 141 -15.49 -10.41 0.13
C CYS A 141 -15.54 -11.29 1.38
N GLU A 142 -16.73 -11.61 1.85
CA GLU A 142 -16.95 -12.49 3.01
C GLU A 142 -16.70 -13.98 2.72
N ARG A 143 -16.43 -14.37 1.46
CA ARG A 143 -16.21 -15.77 1.08
C ARG A 143 -14.75 -16.13 1.22
N ASN A 144 -14.46 -17.29 1.80
CA ASN A 144 -13.08 -17.80 1.90
C ASN A 144 -12.46 -18.17 0.54
N TYR A 145 -13.26 -18.74 -0.37
CA TYR A 145 -12.77 -19.29 -1.65
C TYR A 145 -13.55 -18.79 -2.89
N PRO A 146 -13.59 -17.47 -3.16
CA PRO A 146 -14.38 -16.91 -4.24
C PRO A 146 -13.70 -17.08 -5.61
N GLN A 147 -14.52 -17.07 -6.65
CA GLN A 147 -14.08 -16.83 -8.03
C GLN A 147 -14.02 -15.33 -8.31
N ALA A 148 -13.23 -14.91 -9.31
CA ALA A 148 -13.14 -13.51 -9.73
C ALA A 148 -14.52 -12.87 -10.00
N LYS A 149 -15.45 -13.61 -10.60
CA LYS A 149 -16.83 -13.14 -10.81
C LYS A 149 -17.59 -12.87 -9.52
N GLN A 150 -17.32 -13.64 -8.47
CA GLN A 150 -17.97 -13.47 -7.17
C GLN A 150 -17.39 -12.29 -6.40
N VAL A 151 -16.07 -12.07 -6.50
CA VAL A 151 -15.42 -10.85 -5.99
C VAL A 151 -15.96 -9.62 -6.72
N HIS A 152 -16.02 -9.68 -8.06
CA HIS A 152 -16.53 -8.60 -8.91
C HIS A 152 -17.97 -8.21 -8.58
N ALA A 153 -18.84 -9.19 -8.31
CA ALA A 153 -20.26 -8.95 -8.02
C ALA A 153 -20.52 -8.16 -6.73
N ILE A 154 -19.52 -7.99 -5.86
CA ILE A 154 -19.61 -7.21 -4.62
C ILE A 154 -19.33 -5.72 -4.91
N LEU A 155 -18.58 -5.43 -5.97
CA LEU A 155 -18.21 -4.06 -6.35
C LEU A 155 -19.43 -3.37 -6.98
N SER A 156 -19.96 -2.36 -6.28
CA SER A 156 -21.17 -1.63 -6.69
C SER A 156 -20.92 -0.71 -7.90
N GLU A 157 -19.69 -0.22 -8.04
CA GLU A 157 -19.20 0.57 -9.17
C GLU A 157 -17.85 -0.01 -9.60
N SER A 158 -17.84 -0.86 -10.63
CA SER A 158 -16.61 -1.47 -11.13
C SER A 158 -16.23 -0.85 -12.47
N GLY A 159 -15.00 -0.36 -12.56
CA GLY A 159 -14.37 0.06 -13.80
C GLY A 159 -13.82 -1.13 -14.61
N THR A 160 -13.92 -2.35 -14.07
CA THR A 160 -13.38 -3.56 -14.68
C THR A 160 -14.45 -4.59 -15.02
N THR A 161 -14.08 -5.58 -15.82
CA THR A 161 -14.91 -6.78 -16.04
C THR A 161 -14.47 -7.89 -15.09
N PRO A 162 -15.32 -8.92 -14.82
CA PRO A 162 -14.90 -10.10 -14.07
C PRO A 162 -13.62 -10.77 -14.61
N ARG A 163 -13.41 -10.69 -15.93
CA ARG A 163 -12.21 -11.22 -16.59
C ARG A 163 -10.98 -10.38 -16.27
N THR A 164 -11.10 -9.06 -16.36
CA THR A 164 -10.04 -8.12 -16.02
C THR A 164 -9.65 -8.25 -14.55
N LEU A 165 -10.63 -8.26 -13.65
CA LEU A 165 -10.40 -8.50 -12.23
C LEU A 165 -9.72 -9.85 -11.97
N GLY A 166 -10.13 -10.90 -12.69
CA GLY A 166 -9.48 -12.21 -12.59
C GLY A 166 -8.00 -12.19 -13.03
N ALA A 167 -7.65 -11.44 -14.07
CA ALA A 167 -6.26 -11.26 -14.47
C ALA A 167 -5.46 -10.50 -13.41
N THR A 168 -6.02 -9.43 -12.84
CA THR A 168 -5.42 -8.70 -11.71
C THR A 168 -5.21 -9.61 -10.49
N LEU A 169 -6.22 -10.39 -10.09
CA LEU A 169 -6.13 -11.33 -8.98
C LEU A 169 -5.08 -12.42 -9.24
N SER A 170 -4.95 -12.89 -10.48
CA SER A 170 -3.88 -13.83 -10.87
C SER A 170 -2.50 -13.20 -10.69
N GLY A 171 -2.32 -11.93 -11.06
CA GLY A 171 -1.07 -11.22 -10.81
C GLY A 171 -0.78 -11.06 -9.32
N LEU A 172 -1.80 -10.79 -8.51
CA LEU A 172 -1.68 -10.72 -7.04
C LEU A 172 -1.29 -12.06 -6.41
N VAL A 173 -1.73 -13.18 -7.00
CA VAL A 173 -1.23 -14.52 -6.62
C VAL A 173 0.25 -14.66 -6.95
N THR A 174 0.68 -14.31 -8.16
CA THR A 174 2.10 -14.35 -8.55
C THR A 174 2.97 -13.47 -7.64
N LEU A 175 2.43 -12.33 -7.21
CA LEU A 175 3.10 -11.43 -6.27
C LEU A 175 3.03 -11.92 -4.82
N GLY A 176 2.32 -13.00 -4.53
CA GLY A 176 2.25 -13.63 -3.20
C GLY A 176 1.31 -12.96 -2.20
N VAL A 177 0.32 -12.19 -2.69
CA VAL A 177 -0.70 -11.51 -1.86
C VAL A 177 -1.84 -12.45 -1.48
N LEU A 178 -2.15 -13.39 -2.37
CA LEU A 178 -3.22 -14.37 -2.26
C LEU A 178 -2.69 -15.71 -2.75
N ASP A 179 -3.34 -16.80 -2.35
CA ASP A 179 -3.10 -18.11 -2.95
C ASP A 179 -4.29 -18.53 -3.84
N THR A 180 -4.14 -19.67 -4.50
CA THR A 180 -5.25 -20.32 -5.22
C THR A 180 -5.65 -21.60 -4.53
N TRP A 181 -6.95 -21.87 -4.48
CA TRP A 181 -7.48 -23.13 -3.97
C TRP A 181 -7.58 -24.15 -5.12
N SER A 182 -6.73 -25.18 -5.09
CA SER A 182 -6.41 -26.04 -6.25
C SER A 182 -7.23 -27.34 -6.35
N GLU A 183 -8.14 -27.65 -5.43
CA GLU A 183 -8.97 -28.86 -5.50
C GLU A 183 -10.20 -28.75 -6.43
N THR A 184 -10.12 -28.03 -7.55
CA THR A 184 -11.29 -27.82 -8.42
C THR A 184 -11.03 -28.04 -9.90
N VAL A 185 -11.95 -28.75 -10.55
CA VAL A 185 -12.02 -28.93 -12.02
C VAL A 185 -12.73 -27.75 -12.72
N GLY A 186 -12.78 -26.58 -12.07
CA GLY A 186 -13.59 -25.43 -12.46
C GLY A 186 -12.81 -24.11 -12.54
N PRO A 187 -13.51 -22.97 -12.67
CA PRO A 187 -12.87 -21.66 -12.69
C PRO A 187 -12.05 -21.42 -11.43
N THR A 188 -10.87 -20.81 -11.58
CA THR A 188 -9.91 -20.52 -10.49
C THR A 188 -10.62 -19.92 -9.28
N ARG A 189 -10.37 -20.53 -8.12
CA ARG A 189 -10.77 -20.00 -6.82
C ARG A 189 -9.56 -19.43 -6.13
N TYR A 190 -9.72 -18.23 -5.59
CA TYR A 190 -8.69 -17.56 -4.80
C TYR A 190 -8.89 -17.92 -3.35
N ASP A 191 -7.80 -18.14 -2.63
CA ASP A 191 -7.83 -18.38 -1.19
C ASP A 191 -7.67 -17.06 -0.45
N LEU A 192 -8.78 -16.49 0.01
CA LEU A 192 -8.77 -15.26 0.80
C LEU A 192 -8.37 -15.51 2.27
N THR A 193 -8.32 -16.77 2.72
CA THR A 193 -7.83 -17.09 4.07
C THR A 193 -6.30 -16.96 4.17
N ALA A 194 -5.62 -17.03 3.02
CA ALA A 194 -4.19 -16.77 2.87
C ALA A 194 -3.88 -15.31 2.48
N TYR A 195 -4.88 -14.42 2.51
CA TYR A 195 -4.71 -13.02 2.16
C TYR A 195 -3.69 -12.33 3.07
N LYS A 196 -2.75 -11.60 2.46
CA LYS A 196 -1.71 -10.82 3.14
C LYS A 196 -1.96 -9.32 2.94
N PRO A 197 -2.68 -8.65 3.86
CA PRO A 197 -3.03 -7.24 3.73
C PRO A 197 -1.81 -6.35 3.63
N ALA A 198 -0.77 -6.58 4.44
CA ALA A 198 0.44 -5.77 4.43
C ALA A 198 1.10 -5.80 3.04
N ARG A 199 1.22 -6.99 2.44
CA ARG A 199 1.80 -7.17 1.11
C ARG A 199 0.96 -6.56 0.00
N MET A 200 -0.37 -6.62 0.10
CA MET A 200 -1.29 -5.92 -0.81
C MET A 200 -0.98 -4.42 -0.82
N TRP A 201 -0.88 -3.80 0.36
CA TRP A 201 -0.61 -2.38 0.51
C TRP A 201 0.76 -1.97 -0.01
N ALA A 202 1.81 -2.74 0.30
CA ALA A 202 3.15 -2.44 -0.21
C ALA A 202 3.22 -2.42 -1.74
N ILE A 203 2.53 -3.35 -2.42
CA ILE A 203 2.43 -3.32 -3.89
C ILE A 203 1.79 -2.01 -4.36
N GLY A 204 0.69 -1.58 -3.72
CA GLY A 204 0.05 -0.32 -4.05
C GLY A 204 0.96 0.90 -3.86
N ALA A 205 1.75 0.92 -2.79
CA ALA A 205 2.71 1.96 -2.51
C ALA A 205 3.82 2.00 -3.58
N THR A 206 4.44 0.86 -3.92
CA THR A 206 5.45 0.79 -4.99
C THR A 206 4.88 1.22 -6.34
N LEU A 207 3.67 0.80 -6.70
CA LEU A 207 3.05 1.20 -7.97
C LEU A 207 2.75 2.70 -8.05
N ALA A 208 2.51 3.35 -6.90
CA ALA A 208 2.27 4.78 -6.84
C ALA A 208 3.56 5.58 -7.11
N THR A 209 4.71 5.16 -6.58
CA THR A 209 6.00 5.84 -6.78
C THR A 209 6.50 5.76 -8.22
N GLU A 210 6.20 4.67 -8.93
CA GLU A 210 6.55 4.53 -10.35
C GLU A 210 5.71 5.41 -11.29
N THR A 211 4.52 5.85 -10.87
CA THR A 211 3.65 6.69 -11.71
C THR A 211 4.17 8.13 -11.81
N ASP A 212 4.87 8.63 -10.78
CA ASP A 212 5.44 9.99 -10.76
C ASP A 212 6.71 10.15 -11.62
N GLY A 213 7.28 9.05 -12.14
CA GLY A 213 8.49 9.03 -12.95
C GLY A 213 8.26 9.13 -14.47
N ASP A 214 7.08 8.73 -14.96
CA ASP A 214 6.80 8.65 -16.41
C ASP A 214 6.31 10.00 -17.01
N ASP A 215 5.84 10.95 -16.19
CA ASP A 215 5.26 12.23 -16.66
C ASP A 215 6.29 13.32 -17.01
N LYS A 216 7.60 13.04 -16.93
CA LYS A 216 8.68 14.03 -17.14
C LYS A 216 9.42 13.97 -18.47
N ASN A 217 9.00 13.12 -19.42
CA ASN A 217 9.82 12.86 -20.61
C ASN A 217 9.21 13.24 -21.99
N ASP A 218 8.14 14.03 -22.03
CA ASP A 218 7.47 14.40 -23.29
C ASP A 218 7.58 15.88 -23.70
N GLU A 219 8.57 16.63 -23.18
CA GLU A 219 8.80 18.02 -23.63
C GLU A 219 10.28 18.31 -23.96
N ILE A 220 10.85 17.58 -24.91
CA ILE A 220 12.03 18.03 -25.66
C ILE A 220 12.03 17.45 -27.08
N ASP A 221 11.31 18.08 -28.00
CA ASP A 221 11.86 18.37 -29.34
C ASP A 221 11.01 19.41 -30.09
N ALA A 222 11.50 20.63 -30.19
CA ALA A 222 11.09 21.57 -31.22
C ALA A 222 12.37 22.14 -31.85
N PRO A 223 12.67 21.82 -33.13
CA PRO A 223 13.88 22.31 -33.76
C PRO A 223 13.78 23.81 -34.07
N LEU A 224 14.91 24.49 -33.82
CA LEU A 224 15.19 25.89 -34.14
C LEU A 224 15.46 26.07 -35.65
N GLY A 225 14.90 27.14 -36.24
CA GLY A 225 15.32 27.75 -37.52
C GLY A 225 14.87 27.01 -38.78
N GLU A 226 14.49 27.68 -39.87
CA GLU A 226 14.91 29.00 -40.38
C GLU A 226 13.74 29.96 -40.67
#